data_AF-A0A8J6ZPD0-F1
#
_entry.id   AF-A0A8J6ZPD0-F1
#
_cell.length_a   1.000
_cell.length_b   1.000
_cell.length_c   1.000
_cell.angle_alpha   90.00
_cell.angle_beta   90.00
_cell.angle_gamma   90.00
#
_symmetry.space_group_name_H-M   'P 1'
#
loop_
_entity.id
_entity.type
_entity.pdbx_description
1 polymer ?
#
loop_
_entity_poly.entity_id
_entity_poly.type
_entity_poly.pdbx_seq_one_letter_code
_entity_poly.pdbx_strand_id
1 'polypeptide(L)'
;MLGITLKQTRVYREIKEEGREEGREAEARSLILRQLTRRVGELPQQVRERIETLCLEQLENLGEALLDFTRMADLQAWLEALEG
;
A
#
# COMPACT_ATOMS: atom_id res chain seq x y z
N MET A 1 32.09 -21.16 9.03
CA MET A 1 32.47 -19.74 8.91
C MET A 1 31.90 -19.03 7.65
N LEU A 2 30.98 -19.63 6.86
CA LEU A 2 30.43 -19.01 5.63
C LEU A 2 29.26 -18.04 5.86
N GLY A 3 28.52 -18.18 6.96
CA GLY A 3 27.30 -17.38 7.22
C GLY A 3 27.55 -15.90 7.54
N ILE A 4 28.77 -15.54 7.95
CA ILE A 4 29.15 -14.15 8.28
C ILE A 4 29.48 -13.39 6.98
N THR A 5 30.15 -14.06 6.03
CA THR A 5 30.59 -13.47 4.76
C THR A 5 29.42 -13.20 3.81
N LEU A 6 28.41 -14.08 3.77
CA LEU A 6 27.23 -13.91 2.91
C LEU A 6 26.45 -12.62 3.24
N LYS A 7 26.31 -12.28 4.53
CA LYS A 7 25.63 -11.04 4.96
C LYS A 7 26.34 -9.75 4.54
N GLN A 8 27.63 -9.83 4.19
CA GLN A 8 28.43 -8.69 3.73
C GLN A 8 28.43 -8.55 2.21
N THR A 9 27.99 -9.58 1.48
CA THR A 9 27.89 -9.49 0.02
C THR A 9 26.88 -8.42 -0.39
N ARG A 10 27.18 -7.73 -1.49
CA ARG A 10 26.30 -6.71 -2.06
C ARG A 10 24.92 -7.29 -2.41
N VAL A 11 24.91 -8.46 -3.05
CA VAL A 11 23.68 -9.17 -3.44
C VAL A 11 22.77 -9.49 -2.24
N TYR A 12 23.34 -9.95 -1.11
CA TYR A 12 22.53 -10.20 0.08
C TYR A 12 21.91 -8.93 0.67
N ARG A 13 22.64 -7.80 0.61
CA ARG A 13 22.10 -6.50 1.07
C ARG A 13 20.97 -6.03 0.17
N GLU A 14 21.15 -6.10 -1.13
CA GLU A 14 20.14 -5.75 -2.14
C GLU A 14 18.85 -6.57 -1.95
N ILE A 15 18.94 -7.90 -1.90
CA ILE A 15 17.77 -8.77 -1.68
C ILE A 15 17.06 -8.46 -0.35
N LYS A 16 17.83 -8.13 0.70
CA LYS A 16 17.26 -7.81 2.02
C LYS A 16 16.59 -6.43 2.03
N GLU A 17 17.06 -5.51 1.22
CA GLU A 17 16.45 -4.18 1.05
C GLU A 17 15.17 -4.30 0.21
N GLU A 18 15.22 -4.96 -0.94
CA GLU A 18 14.07 -5.26 -1.81
C GLU A 18 12.95 -5.96 -1.03
N GLY A 19 13.27 -7.03 -0.29
CA GLY A 19 12.26 -7.74 0.51
C GLY A 19 11.67 -6.91 1.66
N ARG A 20 12.35 -5.86 2.13
CA ARG A 20 11.77 -4.91 3.10
C ARG A 20 10.85 -3.91 2.42
N GLU A 21 11.20 -3.46 1.22
CA GLU A 21 10.36 -2.56 0.42
C GLU A 21 9.07 -3.26 0.03
N GLU A 22 9.14 -4.48 -0.54
CA GLU A 22 7.96 -5.30 -0.86
C GLU A 22 7.09 -5.55 0.38
N GLY A 23 7.71 -5.86 1.51
CA GLY A 23 7.00 -6.07 2.78
C GLY A 23 6.25 -4.81 3.25
N ARG A 24 6.87 -3.63 3.13
CA ARG A 24 6.25 -2.35 3.48
C ARG A 24 5.08 -2.04 2.55
N GLU A 25 5.21 -2.28 1.25
CA GLU A 25 4.12 -2.07 0.30
C GLU A 25 2.93 -3.00 0.55
N ALA A 26 3.19 -4.29 0.79
CA ALA A 26 2.16 -5.27 1.11
C ALA A 26 1.41 -4.92 2.40
N GLU A 27 2.14 -4.49 3.44
CA GLU A 27 1.54 -4.05 4.69
C GLU A 27 0.70 -2.79 4.51
N ALA A 28 1.24 -1.75 3.85
CA ALA A 28 0.54 -0.50 3.59
C ALA A 28 -0.80 -0.77 2.89
N ARG A 29 -0.77 -1.54 1.80
CA ARG A 29 -1.98 -1.90 1.05
C ARG A 29 -3.00 -2.66 1.90
N SER A 30 -2.57 -3.66 2.67
CA SER A 30 -3.45 -4.43 3.56
C SER A 30 -4.10 -3.55 4.61
N LEU A 31 -3.32 -2.65 5.21
CA LEU A 31 -3.81 -1.71 6.22
C LEU A 31 -4.83 -0.74 5.63
N ILE A 32 -4.54 -0.14 4.47
CA ILE A 32 -5.45 0.78 3.77
C ILE A 32 -6.77 0.09 3.44
N LEU A 33 -6.76 -1.11 2.85
CA LEU A 33 -7.98 -1.85 2.53
C LEU A 33 -8.85 -2.12 3.77
N ARG A 34 -8.23 -2.49 4.89
CA ARG A 34 -8.93 -2.71 6.18
C ARG A 34 -9.51 -1.41 6.74
N GLN A 35 -8.75 -0.31 6.68
CA GLN A 35 -9.21 1.00 7.18
C GLN A 35 -10.37 1.53 6.34
N LEU A 36 -10.27 1.49 5.02
CA LEU A 36 -11.34 1.88 4.11
C LEU A 36 -12.58 1.02 4.32
N THR A 37 -12.43 -0.31 4.47
CA THR A 37 -13.57 -1.19 4.76
C THR A 37 -14.31 -0.78 6.05
N ARG A 38 -13.57 -0.35 7.08
CA ARG A 38 -14.16 0.15 8.33
C ARG A 38 -14.78 1.53 8.21
N ARG A 39 -14.22 2.39 7.36
CA ARG A 39 -14.59 3.80 7.26
C ARG A 39 -15.78 4.03 6.33
N VAL A 40 -15.77 3.38 5.16
CA VAL A 40 -16.77 3.61 4.09
C VAL A 40 -17.63 2.37 3.78
N GLY A 41 -17.40 1.27 4.49
CA GLY A 41 -18.15 0.02 4.33
C GLY A 41 -17.52 -0.95 3.34
N GLU A 42 -18.29 -1.94 2.89
CA GLU A 42 -17.80 -2.98 1.99
C GLU A 42 -17.29 -2.38 0.66
N LEU A 43 -16.02 -2.67 0.34
CA LEU A 43 -15.38 -2.20 -0.89
C LEU A 43 -15.76 -3.11 -2.07
N PRO A 44 -16.37 -2.58 -3.15
CA PRO A 44 -16.58 -3.32 -4.39
C PRO A 44 -15.26 -3.86 -4.96
N GLN A 45 -15.32 -4.97 -5.69
CA GLN A 45 -14.13 -5.61 -6.27
C GLN A 45 -13.29 -4.65 -7.11
N GLN A 46 -13.94 -3.86 -7.99
CA GLN A 46 -13.26 -2.88 -8.85
C GLN A 46 -12.47 -1.82 -8.06
N VAL A 47 -13.00 -1.41 -6.90
CA VAL A 47 -12.31 -0.45 -6.01
C VAL A 47 -11.09 -1.11 -5.37
N ARG A 48 -11.20 -2.37 -4.96
CA ARG A 48 -10.07 -3.12 -4.40
C ARG A 48 -8.95 -3.30 -5.42
N GLU A 49 -9.29 -3.73 -6.63
CA GLU A 49 -8.33 -3.91 -7.73
C GLU A 49 -7.60 -2.59 -8.04
N ARG A 50 -8.32 -1.47 -8.04
CA ARG A 50 -7.70 -0.15 -8.25
C ARG A 50 -6.74 0.23 -7.12
N ILE A 51 -7.12 -0.01 -5.85
CA ILE A 51 -6.24 0.21 -4.70
C ILE A 51 -5.00 -0.70 -4.78
N GLU A 52 -5.14 -1.93 -5.28
CA GLU A 52 -4.03 -2.85 -5.44
C GLU A 52 -2.96 -2.33 -6.42
N THR A 53 -3.37 -1.57 -7.44
CA THR A 53 -2.48 -0.95 -8.44
C THR A 53 -1.78 0.33 -7.98
N LEU A 54 -2.14 0.90 -6.82
CA LEU A 54 -1.51 2.12 -6.33
C LEU A 54 -0.05 1.90 -5.92
N CYS A 55 0.81 2.87 -6.22
CA CYS A 55 2.18 2.87 -5.72
C CYS A 55 2.22 3.21 -4.22
N LEU A 56 3.37 2.97 -3.57
CA LEU A 56 3.53 3.23 -2.13
C LEU A 56 3.18 4.68 -1.75
N GLU A 57 3.62 5.67 -2.51
CA GLU A 57 3.34 7.09 -2.26
C GLU A 57 1.83 7.39 -2.33
N GLN A 58 1.12 6.82 -3.32
CA GLN A 58 -0.33 6.95 -3.42
C GLN A 58 -1.05 6.27 -2.25
N LEU A 59 -0.56 5.13 -1.78
CA LEU A 59 -1.10 4.45 -0.60
C LEU A 59 -0.90 5.25 0.69
N GLU A 60 0.25 5.91 0.84
CA GLU A 60 0.54 6.80 1.97
C GLU A 60 -0.39 8.02 1.94
N ASN A 61 -0.54 8.67 0.78
CA ASN A 61 -1.47 9.79 0.60
C ASN A 61 -2.93 9.39 0.85
N LEU A 62 -3.34 8.20 0.40
CA LEU A 62 -4.66 7.64 0.70
C LEU A 62 -4.84 7.40 2.20
N GLY A 63 -3.77 7.02 2.90
CA GLY A 63 -3.74 6.85 4.36
C GLY A 63 -4.08 8.10 5.14
N GLU A 64 -3.69 9.27 4.64
CA GLU A 64 -4.07 10.55 5.24
C GLU A 64 -5.49 10.96 4.82
N ALA A 65 -5.80 10.90 3.52
CA ALA A 65 -7.10 11.32 2.98
C ALA A 65 -8.27 10.52 3.55
N LEU A 66 -8.07 9.22 3.84
CA LEU A 66 -9.14 8.36 4.36
C LEU A 66 -9.65 8.80 5.73
N LEU A 67 -8.90 9.61 6.47
CA LEU A 67 -9.33 10.16 7.76
C LEU A 67 -10.49 11.14 7.62
N ASP A 68 -10.60 11.80 6.45
CA ASP A 68 -11.66 12.75 6.12
C ASP A 68 -12.85 12.10 5.43
N PHE A 69 -12.72 10.85 4.97
CA PHE A 69 -13.81 10.17 4.29
C PHE A 69 -14.98 9.92 5.24
N THR A 70 -16.20 10.06 4.74
CA THR A 70 -17.44 9.79 5.46
C THR A 70 -18.30 8.74 4.77
N ARG A 71 -18.07 8.52 3.47
CA ARG A 71 -18.84 7.61 2.62
C ARG A 71 -18.02 7.15 1.41
N MET A 72 -18.50 6.10 0.74
CA MET A 72 -17.86 5.53 -0.47
C MET A 72 -17.60 6.57 -1.57
N ALA A 73 -18.48 7.55 -1.73
CA ALA A 73 -18.32 8.61 -2.74
C ALA A 73 -17.06 9.47 -2.53
N ASP A 74 -16.60 9.64 -1.29
CA ASP A 74 -15.39 10.42 -1.01
C ASP A 74 -14.13 9.65 -1.49
N LEU A 75 -14.12 8.33 -1.29
CA LEU A 75 -13.09 7.42 -1.84
C LEU A 75 -13.13 7.40 -3.37
N GLN A 76 -14.31 7.33 -3.97
CA GLN A 76 -14.46 7.34 -5.43
C GLN A 76 -13.92 8.63 -6.04
N ALA A 77 -14.29 9.79 -5.48
CA ALA A 77 -13.79 11.09 -5.93
C ALA A 77 -12.26 11.20 -5.79
N TRP A 78 -11.69 10.69 -4.69
CA TRP A 78 -10.24 10.67 -4.51
C TRP A 78 -9.54 9.79 -5.54
N LEU A 79 -10.09 8.60 -5.82
CA LEU A 79 -9.54 7.72 -6.84
C LEU A 79 -9.61 8.37 -8.22
N GLU A 80 -10.76 8.93 -8.61
CA GLU A 80 -10.96 9.63 -9.88
C GLU A 80 -9.97 10.78 -10.07
N ALA A 81 -9.63 11.51 -9.00
CA ALA A 81 -8.65 12.59 -9.04
C ALA A 81 -7.22 12.11 -9.36
N LEU A 82 -6.90 10.82 -9.19
CA LEU A 82 -5.61 10.25 -9.61
C LEU A 82 -5.52 9.95 -11.11
N GLU A 83 -6.65 9.89 -11.82
CA GLU A 83 -6.69 9.64 -13.26
C GLU A 83 -6.61 10.93 -14.10
N GLY A 84 -6.54 12.09 -13.44
CA GLY A 84 -6.46 13.43 -14.05
C GLY A 84 -5.05 13.97 -14.22
#